data_AF-A0A0K0Y4G2-F1
#
_entry.id   AF-A0A0K0Y4G2-F1
#
_cell.length_a   1.000
_cell.length_b   1.000
_cell.length_c   1.000
_cell.angle_alpha   90.00
_cell.angle_beta   90.00
_cell.angle_gamma   90.00
#
_symmetry.space_group_name_H-M   'P 1'
#
loop_
_entity.id
_entity.type
_entity.pdbx_description
1 polymer ?
#
loop_
_entity_poly.entity_id
_entity_poly.type
_entity_poly.pdbx_seq_one_letter_code
_entity_poly.pdbx_strand_id
1 'polypeptide(L)'
;MQCHDAEKISLAAETGPQIIVNWESTFPNELHALPHARFIHMIRDPRDVLLSGMRYHRKAPLGREKFLANPSDDLGGKNYQDHLNALPNDLERWQFEMRNKHAETVAEMLAWDYSGNAVGDVRYEDLIVDVNCVKIREILEEFAIEGLDIDKAVQAYWQHSLFGGVNEASELGKQHARHITSGSVAQWKTQMPRALAEIYVEEYGDALISLGYADDKNWVKDCPVSVKS
;
A
#
# COMPACT_ATOMS: atom_id res chain seq x y z
N MET A 1 -6.89 -12.85 -9.79
CA MET A 1 -5.95 -12.76 -10.93
C MET A 1 -5.27 -11.40 -10.91
N GLN A 2 -3.96 -11.28 -11.19
CA GLN A 2 -3.34 -9.97 -11.32
C GLN A 2 -3.60 -9.38 -12.72
N CYS A 3 -4.14 -8.16 -12.80
CA CYS A 3 -4.46 -7.47 -14.06
C CYS A 3 -3.77 -6.11 -14.08
N HIS A 4 -2.73 -5.98 -14.90
CA HIS A 4 -1.93 -4.77 -15.10
C HIS A 4 -1.99 -4.26 -16.54
N ASP A 5 -2.64 -5.01 -17.43
CA ASP A 5 -2.84 -4.66 -18.84
C ASP A 5 -4.19 -5.20 -19.32
N ALA A 6 -4.64 -4.69 -20.47
CA ALA A 6 -5.92 -5.04 -21.08
C ALA A 6 -5.96 -6.49 -21.57
N GLU A 7 -4.83 -7.10 -21.96
CA GLU A 7 -4.80 -8.49 -22.43
C GLU A 7 -5.20 -9.45 -21.31
N LYS A 8 -4.83 -9.15 -20.06
CA LYS A 8 -5.24 -9.95 -18.89
C LYS A 8 -6.76 -9.98 -18.68
N ILE A 9 -7.52 -8.99 -19.16
CA ILE A 9 -8.98 -8.99 -19.04
C ILE A 9 -9.58 -10.17 -19.82
N SER A 10 -8.96 -10.59 -20.92
CA SER A 10 -9.41 -11.78 -21.68
C SER A 10 -9.34 -13.08 -20.89
N LEU A 11 -8.58 -13.11 -19.78
CA LEU A 11 -8.50 -14.25 -18.88
C LEU A 11 -9.58 -14.22 -17.79
N ALA A 12 -10.38 -13.14 -17.73
CA ALA A 12 -11.46 -13.01 -16.76
C ALA A 12 -12.52 -14.08 -17.01
N ALA A 13 -13.18 -14.50 -15.94
CA ALA A 13 -14.28 -15.44 -16.05
C ALA A 13 -15.39 -14.81 -16.89
N GLU A 14 -15.90 -15.56 -17.88
CA GLU A 14 -16.99 -15.08 -18.74
C GLU A 14 -18.29 -14.86 -17.97
N THR A 15 -18.47 -15.56 -16.84
CA THR A 15 -19.67 -15.48 -15.99
C THR A 15 -19.32 -15.60 -14.51
N GLY A 16 -20.17 -15.02 -13.66
CA GLY A 16 -20.05 -15.05 -12.21
C GLY A 16 -19.07 -14.01 -11.62
N PRO A 17 -19.08 -13.84 -10.30
CA PRO A 17 -18.19 -12.88 -9.63
C PRO A 17 -16.74 -13.37 -9.67
N GLN A 18 -15.80 -12.45 -9.93
CA GLN A 18 -14.37 -12.73 -9.91
C GLN A 18 -13.61 -11.65 -9.15
N ILE A 19 -12.59 -12.06 -8.40
CA ILE A 19 -11.64 -11.14 -7.74
C ILE A 19 -10.42 -10.93 -8.65
N ILE A 20 -10.27 -9.69 -9.10
CA ILE A 20 -9.11 -9.20 -9.85
C ILE A 20 -8.31 -8.30 -8.92
N VAL A 21 -6.99 -8.43 -8.93
CA VAL A 21 -6.07 -7.69 -8.06
C VAL A 21 -5.06 -6.91 -8.90
N ASN A 22 -4.64 -5.76 -8.41
CA ASN A 22 -3.53 -4.96 -8.93
C ASN A 22 -2.84 -4.31 -7.74
N TRP A 23 -1.51 -4.16 -7.80
CA TRP A 23 -0.70 -3.67 -6.69
C TRP A 23 -0.25 -2.21 -6.84
N GLU A 24 -0.53 -1.59 -8.00
CA GLU A 24 -0.01 -0.29 -8.46
C GLU A 24 -1.16 0.70 -8.76
N SER A 25 -2.40 0.37 -8.41
CA SER A 25 -3.62 1.14 -8.74
C SER A 25 -3.79 1.45 -10.23
N THR A 26 -3.12 0.68 -11.10
CA THR A 26 -3.08 0.87 -12.57
C THR A 26 -3.98 -0.13 -13.30
N PHE A 27 -5.26 -0.19 -12.93
CA PHE A 27 -6.19 -1.00 -13.70
C PHE A 27 -6.36 -0.45 -15.12
N PRO A 28 -6.44 -1.32 -16.14
CA PRO A 28 -6.65 -0.88 -17.53
C PRO A 28 -8.01 -0.18 -17.70
N ASN A 29 -8.07 0.83 -18.57
CA ASN A 29 -9.29 1.60 -18.85
C ASN A 29 -10.47 0.71 -19.27
N GLU A 30 -10.20 -0.40 -19.94
CA GLU A 30 -11.18 -1.39 -20.35
C GLU A 30 -11.87 -2.03 -19.14
N LEU A 31 -11.16 -2.24 -18.04
CA LEU A 31 -11.75 -2.75 -16.80
C LEU A 31 -12.62 -1.66 -16.14
N HIS A 32 -12.15 -0.40 -16.14
CA HIS A 32 -12.95 0.75 -15.67
C HIS A 32 -14.23 0.97 -16.49
N ALA A 33 -14.19 0.64 -17.78
CA ALA A 33 -15.33 0.78 -18.68
C ALA A 33 -16.41 -0.32 -18.49
N LEU A 34 -16.12 -1.39 -17.76
CA LEU A 34 -17.11 -2.43 -17.50
C LEU A 34 -18.16 -1.93 -16.50
N PRO A 35 -19.45 -1.88 -16.87
CA PRO A 35 -20.50 -1.31 -15.99
C PRO A 35 -20.74 -2.11 -14.71
N HIS A 36 -20.33 -3.38 -14.70
CA HIS A 36 -20.43 -4.28 -13.56
C HIS A 36 -19.13 -4.36 -12.73
N ALA A 37 -18.04 -3.69 -13.15
CA ALA A 37 -16.83 -3.63 -12.35
C ALA A 37 -17.07 -2.81 -11.08
N ARG A 38 -16.46 -3.27 -9.99
CA ARG A 38 -16.46 -2.62 -8.68
C ARG A 38 -15.03 -2.66 -8.15
N PHE A 39 -14.56 -1.55 -7.61
CA PHE A 39 -13.16 -1.40 -7.23
C PHE A 39 -13.05 -1.10 -5.75
N ILE A 40 -12.27 -1.90 -5.02
CA ILE A 40 -11.80 -1.49 -3.69
C ILE A 40 -10.40 -0.94 -3.91
N HIS A 41 -10.21 0.33 -3.60
CA HIS A 41 -8.91 0.99 -3.70
C HIS A 41 -8.42 1.33 -2.31
N MET A 42 -7.24 0.83 -1.94
CA MET A 42 -6.67 1.01 -0.62
C MET A 42 -5.41 1.85 -0.71
N ILE A 43 -5.39 2.97 0.01
CA ILE A 43 -4.19 3.77 0.22
C ILE A 43 -3.74 3.68 1.67
N ARG A 44 -2.50 4.10 1.94
CA ARG A 44 -1.90 4.14 3.28
C ARG A 44 -1.15 5.45 3.44
N ASP A 45 -1.00 5.94 4.67
CA ASP A 45 -0.25 7.16 4.95
C ASP A 45 1.14 7.10 4.27
N PRO A 46 1.42 7.99 3.29
CA PRO A 46 2.67 7.98 2.54
C PRO A 46 3.92 8.00 3.43
N ARG A 47 3.84 8.64 4.61
CA ARG A 47 4.97 8.68 5.55
C ARG A 47 5.28 7.29 6.11
N ASP A 48 4.25 6.51 6.44
CA ASP A 48 4.42 5.13 6.91
C ASP A 48 4.76 4.17 5.76
N VAL A 49 4.29 4.45 4.54
CA VAL A 49 4.72 3.73 3.33
C VAL A 49 6.23 3.86 3.14
N LEU A 50 6.80 5.07 3.23
CA LEU A 50 8.24 5.29 3.13
C LEU A 50 9.03 4.46 4.18
N LEU A 51 8.62 4.56 5.45
CA LEU A 51 9.31 3.85 6.52
C LEU A 51 9.23 2.33 6.36
N SER A 52 8.06 1.83 5.93
CA SER A 52 7.82 0.41 5.68
C SER A 52 8.62 -0.08 4.46
N GLY A 53 8.60 0.67 3.36
CA GLY A 53 9.29 0.36 2.10
C GLY A 53 10.79 0.22 2.30
N MET A 54 11.42 1.22 2.94
CA MET A 54 12.86 1.17 3.23
C MET A 54 13.24 -0.09 4.02
N ARG A 55 12.50 -0.41 5.09
CA ARG A 55 12.77 -1.62 5.91
C ARG A 55 12.54 -2.92 5.14
N TYR A 56 11.52 -2.96 4.30
CA TYR A 56 11.16 -4.13 3.54
C TYR A 56 12.17 -4.38 2.41
N HIS A 57 12.44 -3.39 1.55
CA HIS A 57 13.33 -3.54 0.40
C HIS A 57 14.77 -3.88 0.76
N ARG A 58 15.23 -3.60 1.99
CA ARG A 58 16.54 -4.04 2.48
C ARG A 58 16.70 -5.54 2.69
N LYS A 59 15.61 -6.27 2.94
CA LYS A 59 15.63 -7.68 3.34
C LYS A 59 14.63 -8.57 2.59
N ALA A 60 13.81 -7.98 1.73
CA ALA A 60 12.82 -8.69 0.94
C ALA A 60 13.50 -9.79 0.11
N PRO A 61 12.91 -11.00 0.02
CA PRO A 61 13.45 -12.06 -0.81
C PRO A 61 13.56 -11.64 -2.27
N LEU A 62 14.74 -11.80 -2.86
CA LEU A 62 14.96 -11.54 -4.28
C LEU A 62 14.19 -12.55 -5.14
N GLY A 63 13.65 -12.09 -6.27
CA GLY A 63 13.00 -12.93 -7.30
C GLY A 63 11.47 -12.84 -7.36
N ARG A 64 10.79 -12.27 -6.35
CA ARG A 64 9.35 -11.93 -6.45
C ARG A 64 9.14 -10.56 -7.08
N GLU A 65 9.85 -9.56 -6.57
CA GLU A 65 9.83 -8.20 -7.07
C GLU A 65 11.05 -8.00 -7.96
N LYS A 66 10.84 -8.04 -9.28
CA LYS A 66 11.94 -8.02 -10.27
C LYS A 66 12.82 -6.78 -10.12
N PHE A 67 12.22 -5.62 -9.80
CA PHE A 67 12.96 -4.37 -9.59
C PHE A 67 13.99 -4.46 -8.46
N LEU A 68 13.76 -5.31 -7.45
CA LEU A 68 14.69 -5.48 -6.34
C LEU A 68 15.98 -6.21 -6.74
N ALA A 69 15.87 -7.18 -7.64
CA ALA A 69 16.94 -8.12 -7.96
C ALA A 69 17.73 -7.76 -9.23
N ASN A 70 17.15 -6.96 -10.11
CA ASN A 70 17.75 -6.63 -11.40
C ASN A 70 18.83 -5.54 -11.24
N PRO A 71 20.07 -5.79 -11.72
CA PRO A 71 21.08 -4.75 -11.80
C PRO A 71 20.64 -3.59 -12.70
N SER A 72 21.02 -2.37 -12.32
CA SER A 72 20.80 -1.16 -13.11
C SER A 72 22.09 -0.37 -13.28
N ASP A 73 22.31 0.17 -14.48
CA ASP A 73 23.47 1.03 -14.77
C ASP A 73 23.44 2.31 -13.92
N ASP A 74 22.25 2.85 -13.67
CA ASP A 74 22.05 4.05 -12.82
C ASP A 74 22.43 3.80 -11.35
N LEU A 75 22.49 2.53 -10.94
CA LEU A 75 22.91 2.12 -9.60
C LEU A 75 24.36 1.62 -9.57
N GLY A 76 25.12 1.88 -10.63
CA GLY A 76 26.52 1.45 -10.77
C GLY A 76 26.65 -0.06 -10.95
N GLY A 77 25.69 -0.68 -11.66
CA GLY A 77 25.64 -2.13 -11.87
C GLY A 77 25.16 -2.94 -10.65
N LYS A 78 24.73 -2.28 -9.58
CA LYS A 78 24.07 -2.93 -8.44
C LYS A 78 22.58 -3.10 -8.70
N ASN A 79 21.95 -4.07 -8.05
CA ASN A 79 20.49 -4.10 -7.94
C ASN A 79 20.02 -3.12 -6.86
N TYR A 80 18.71 -2.86 -6.80
CA TYR A 80 18.10 -1.91 -5.87
C TYR A 80 18.41 -2.23 -4.40
N GLN A 81 18.30 -3.49 -4.00
CA GLN A 81 18.53 -3.92 -2.61
C GLN A 81 20.00 -3.76 -2.21
N ASP A 82 20.94 -4.16 -3.07
CA ASP A 82 22.38 -4.03 -2.84
C ASP A 82 22.82 -2.56 -2.80
N HIS A 83 22.25 -1.71 -3.67
CA HIS A 83 22.49 -0.27 -3.63
C HIS A 83 21.99 0.31 -2.30
N LEU A 84 20.73 0.06 -1.95
CA LEU A 84 20.11 0.55 -0.72
C LEU A 84 20.89 0.11 0.53
N ASN A 85 21.33 -1.15 0.59
CA ASN A 85 22.11 -1.65 1.73
C ASN A 85 23.55 -1.11 1.77
N ALA A 86 24.13 -0.69 0.64
CA ALA A 86 25.46 -0.12 0.58
C ALA A 86 25.53 1.36 1.00
N LEU A 87 24.39 2.06 1.11
CA LEU A 87 24.35 3.45 1.57
C LEU A 87 24.86 3.57 3.02
N PRO A 88 25.57 4.65 3.35
CA PRO A 88 26.37 4.76 4.58
C PRO A 88 25.54 4.90 5.87
N ASN A 89 24.33 5.44 5.79
CA ASN A 89 23.47 5.70 6.96
C ASN A 89 21.98 5.61 6.58
N ASP A 90 21.11 5.54 7.60
CA ASP A 90 19.66 5.40 7.37
C ASP A 90 19.03 6.63 6.72
N LEU A 91 19.55 7.84 6.96
CA LEU A 91 19.03 9.06 6.31
C LEU A 91 19.23 9.01 4.79
N GLU A 92 20.38 8.52 4.31
CA GLU A 92 20.61 8.31 2.89
C GLU A 92 19.75 7.17 2.33
N ARG A 93 19.55 6.09 3.10
CA ARG A 93 18.65 4.98 2.72
C ARG A 93 17.21 5.46 2.54
N TRP A 94 16.71 6.25 3.47
CA TRP A 94 15.36 6.81 3.37
C TRP A 94 15.24 7.79 2.21
N GLN A 95 16.22 8.68 2.00
CA GLN A 95 16.16 9.59 0.85
C GLN A 95 16.21 8.84 -0.50
N PHE A 96 17.00 7.78 -0.60
CA PHE A 96 17.01 6.92 -1.77
C PHE A 96 15.64 6.26 -1.99
N GLU A 97 15.11 5.59 -0.98
CA GLU A 97 13.78 4.95 -1.07
C GLU A 97 12.68 5.96 -1.42
N MET A 98 12.70 7.13 -0.76
CA MET A 98 11.75 8.23 -0.93
C MET A 98 11.66 8.69 -2.39
N ARG A 99 12.80 8.86 -3.06
CA ARG A 99 12.87 9.36 -4.44
C ARG A 99 12.74 8.27 -5.50
N ASN A 100 12.68 7.00 -5.10
CA ASN A 100 12.50 5.87 -6.01
C ASN A 100 11.14 5.21 -5.75
N LYS A 101 11.11 4.02 -5.11
CA LYS A 101 9.86 3.24 -5.05
C LYS A 101 8.74 3.95 -4.30
N HIS A 102 9.07 4.75 -3.28
CA HIS A 102 8.07 5.56 -2.59
C HIS A 102 7.45 6.63 -3.52
N ALA A 103 8.25 7.28 -4.37
CA ALA A 103 7.78 8.28 -5.31
C ALA A 103 6.76 7.69 -6.29
N GLU A 104 7.03 6.49 -6.82
CA GLU A 104 6.10 5.74 -7.68
C GLU A 104 4.77 5.50 -6.96
N THR A 105 4.82 4.96 -5.73
CA THR A 105 3.61 4.68 -4.94
C THR A 105 2.79 5.94 -4.64
N VAL A 106 3.43 7.07 -4.30
CA VAL A 106 2.68 8.33 -4.07
C VAL A 106 2.09 8.86 -5.37
N ALA A 107 2.79 8.74 -6.49
CA ALA A 107 2.26 9.13 -7.79
C ALA A 107 1.03 8.30 -8.17
N GLU A 108 1.06 6.98 -7.93
CA GLU A 108 -0.09 6.08 -8.13
C GLU A 108 -1.28 6.49 -7.26
N MET A 109 -1.06 6.77 -5.98
CA MET A 109 -2.11 7.24 -5.07
C MET A 109 -2.76 8.56 -5.53
N LEU A 110 -1.95 9.48 -6.06
CA LEU A 110 -2.44 10.78 -6.55
C LEU A 110 -3.14 10.69 -7.91
N ALA A 111 -2.72 9.75 -8.76
CA ALA A 111 -3.27 9.57 -10.10
C ALA A 111 -4.63 8.85 -10.11
N TRP A 112 -4.99 8.17 -9.02
CA TRP A 112 -6.26 7.47 -8.90
C TRP A 112 -7.46 8.42 -9.04
N ASP A 113 -8.48 7.97 -9.78
CA ASP A 113 -9.72 8.73 -9.94
C ASP A 113 -10.70 8.44 -8.78
N TYR A 114 -10.68 9.34 -7.80
CA TYR A 114 -11.57 9.31 -6.63
C TYR A 114 -13.01 9.77 -6.91
N SER A 115 -13.35 10.10 -8.16
CA SER A 115 -14.71 10.56 -8.53
C SER A 115 -15.66 9.41 -8.92
N GLY A 116 -15.14 8.19 -9.05
CA GLY A 116 -15.90 7.03 -9.52
C GLY A 116 -16.93 6.52 -8.51
N ASN A 117 -18.21 6.46 -8.91
CA ASN A 117 -19.31 5.93 -8.06
C ASN A 117 -19.28 4.40 -7.86
N ALA A 118 -18.32 3.69 -8.48
CA ALA A 118 -18.17 2.24 -8.38
C ALA A 118 -16.91 1.84 -7.58
N VAL A 119 -16.41 2.77 -6.75
CA VAL A 119 -15.17 2.62 -5.98
C VAL A 119 -15.46 2.74 -4.50
N GLY A 120 -14.99 1.76 -3.72
CA GLY A 120 -14.87 1.85 -2.27
C GLY A 120 -13.44 2.23 -1.90
N ASP A 121 -13.17 3.52 -1.78
CA ASP A 121 -11.86 4.03 -1.33
C ASP A 121 -11.71 3.82 0.18
N VAL A 122 -10.60 3.20 0.58
CA VAL A 122 -10.30 2.87 1.98
C VAL A 122 -8.89 3.25 2.35
N ARG A 123 -8.72 3.65 3.61
CA ARG A 123 -7.39 3.84 4.19
C ARG A 123 -6.99 2.59 4.96
N TYR A 124 -5.74 2.20 4.83
CA TYR A 124 -5.16 1.10 5.62
C TYR A 124 -5.41 1.33 7.11
N GLU A 125 -5.21 2.55 7.59
CA GLU A 125 -5.36 2.94 8.98
C GLU A 125 -6.76 2.67 9.55
N ASP A 126 -7.80 2.79 8.72
CA ASP A 126 -9.18 2.52 9.10
C ASP A 126 -9.45 1.01 9.13
N LEU A 127 -8.95 0.27 8.12
CA LEU A 127 -9.19 -1.17 8.01
C LEU A 127 -8.52 -1.98 9.12
N ILE A 128 -7.33 -1.58 9.56
CA ILE A 128 -6.58 -2.37 10.55
C ILE A 128 -7.15 -2.27 11.97
N VAL A 129 -7.98 -1.26 12.24
CA VAL A 129 -8.68 -1.10 13.52
C VAL A 129 -10.15 -1.54 13.46
N ASP A 130 -10.69 -1.76 12.26
CA ASP A 130 -12.06 -2.22 12.02
C ASP A 130 -12.21 -3.74 12.23
N VAL A 131 -12.10 -4.15 13.48
CA VAL A 131 -12.24 -5.57 13.88
C VAL A 131 -13.64 -6.13 13.65
N ASN A 132 -14.64 -5.28 13.50
CA ASN A 132 -16.03 -5.66 13.23
C ASN A 132 -16.36 -5.72 11.72
N CYS A 133 -15.38 -5.36 10.87
CA CYS A 133 -15.51 -5.35 9.41
C CYS A 133 -16.66 -4.49 8.89
N VAL A 134 -16.97 -3.40 9.59
CA VAL A 134 -18.04 -2.45 9.24
C VAL A 134 -17.75 -1.84 7.87
N LYS A 135 -16.54 -1.35 7.63
CA LYS A 135 -16.19 -0.63 6.40
C LYS A 135 -16.26 -1.54 5.17
N ILE A 136 -15.75 -2.78 5.29
CA ILE A 136 -15.84 -3.74 4.19
C ILE A 136 -17.28 -4.16 3.92
N ARG A 137 -18.09 -4.36 4.96
CA ARG A 137 -19.52 -4.64 4.78
C ARG A 137 -20.22 -3.51 4.03
N GLU A 138 -20.05 -2.27 4.48
CA GLU A 138 -20.63 -1.08 3.85
C GLU A 138 -20.31 -1.04 2.34
N ILE A 139 -19.02 -1.22 1.99
CA ILE A 139 -18.57 -1.21 0.59
C ILE A 139 -19.23 -2.34 -0.22
N LEU A 140 -19.28 -3.56 0.32
CA LEU A 140 -19.89 -4.70 -0.38
C LEU A 140 -21.40 -4.52 -0.57
N GLU A 141 -22.09 -3.91 0.39
CA GLU A 141 -23.51 -3.57 0.31
C GLU A 141 -23.75 -2.49 -0.76
N GLU A 142 -22.94 -1.43 -0.77
CA GLU A 142 -23.00 -0.35 -1.78
C GLU A 142 -22.73 -0.84 -3.20
N PHE A 143 -21.79 -1.79 -3.35
CA PHE A 143 -21.50 -2.39 -4.65
C PHE A 143 -22.69 -3.13 -5.25
N ALA A 144 -23.62 -3.60 -4.42
CA ALA A 144 -24.85 -4.29 -4.81
C ALA A 144 -24.60 -5.41 -5.83
N ILE A 145 -23.58 -6.24 -5.58
CA ILE A 145 -23.20 -7.33 -6.47
C ILE A 145 -24.25 -8.43 -6.40
N GLU A 146 -24.94 -8.65 -7.51
CA GLU A 146 -25.98 -9.69 -7.60
C GLU A 146 -25.42 -11.07 -7.24
N GLY A 147 -26.11 -11.77 -6.34
CA GLY A 147 -25.75 -13.12 -5.91
C GLY A 147 -24.57 -13.22 -4.94
N LEU A 148 -23.97 -12.10 -4.51
CA LEU A 148 -22.93 -12.11 -3.50
C LEU A 148 -23.52 -12.34 -2.10
N ASP A 149 -23.05 -13.39 -1.43
CA ASP A 149 -23.33 -13.63 -0.01
C ASP A 149 -22.42 -12.73 0.83
N ILE A 150 -22.94 -11.56 1.21
CA ILE A 150 -22.18 -10.52 1.94
C ILE A 150 -21.68 -11.06 3.28
N ASP A 151 -22.48 -11.84 4.00
CA ASP A 151 -22.07 -12.39 5.30
C ASP A 151 -20.88 -13.34 5.16
N LYS A 152 -20.91 -14.24 4.16
CA LYS A 152 -19.75 -15.09 3.87
C LYS A 152 -18.54 -14.30 3.39
N ALA A 153 -18.73 -13.27 2.57
CA ALA A 153 -17.63 -12.44 2.08
C ALA A 153 -16.94 -11.68 3.23
N VAL A 154 -17.71 -11.08 4.13
CA VAL A 154 -17.22 -10.40 5.33
C VAL A 154 -16.53 -11.39 6.27
N GLN A 155 -17.11 -12.57 6.47
CA GLN A 155 -16.48 -13.62 7.27
C GLN A 155 -15.13 -14.06 6.67
N ALA A 156 -15.05 -14.25 5.36
CA ALA A 156 -13.81 -14.61 4.67
C ALA A 156 -12.77 -13.49 4.80
N TYR A 157 -13.16 -12.23 4.63
CA TYR A 157 -12.28 -11.07 4.88
C TYR A 157 -11.73 -11.09 6.30
N TRP A 158 -12.59 -11.25 7.31
CA TRP A 158 -12.15 -11.30 8.71
C TRP A 158 -11.20 -12.46 8.99
N GLN A 159 -11.51 -13.67 8.49
CA GLN A 159 -10.70 -14.88 8.68
C GLN A 159 -9.28 -14.73 8.12
N HIS A 160 -9.14 -14.04 6.98
CA HIS A 160 -7.87 -13.85 6.30
C HIS A 160 -7.17 -12.52 6.65
N SER A 161 -7.83 -11.63 7.38
CA SER A 161 -7.24 -10.37 7.85
C SER A 161 -6.23 -10.62 8.96
N LEU A 162 -5.11 -9.90 8.88
CA LEU A 162 -4.06 -9.87 9.90
C LEU A 162 -4.54 -9.41 11.27
N PHE A 163 -5.61 -8.61 11.27
CA PHE A 163 -6.19 -8.00 12.46
C PHE A 163 -7.48 -8.72 12.90
N GLY A 164 -7.85 -9.80 12.20
CA GLY A 164 -8.97 -10.70 12.53
C GLY A 164 -8.47 -12.12 12.80
N GLY A 165 -9.00 -13.10 12.06
CA GLY A 165 -8.79 -14.53 12.32
C GLY A 165 -7.33 -14.99 12.27
N VAL A 166 -6.44 -14.30 11.54
CA VAL A 166 -5.00 -14.59 11.55
C VAL A 166 -4.35 -14.24 12.90
N ASN A 167 -4.82 -13.19 13.57
CA ASN A 167 -4.34 -12.80 14.90
C ASN A 167 -4.78 -13.83 15.96
N GLU A 168 -5.98 -14.40 15.81
CA GLU A 168 -6.51 -15.42 16.73
C GLU A 168 -5.88 -16.82 16.52
N ALA A 169 -5.48 -17.13 15.28
CA ALA A 169 -4.87 -18.41 14.93
C ALA A 169 -3.54 -18.20 14.17
N SER A 170 -2.45 -18.11 14.93
CA SER A 170 -1.09 -17.81 14.43
C SER A 170 -0.59 -18.72 13.30
N GLU A 171 -1.13 -19.93 13.17
CA GLU A 171 -0.82 -20.87 12.09
C GLU A 171 -1.23 -20.34 10.71
N LEU A 172 -2.27 -19.51 10.62
CA LEU A 172 -2.71 -18.82 9.39
C LEU A 172 -1.80 -17.63 9.02
N GLY A 173 -1.01 -17.12 9.97
CA GLY A 173 -0.17 -15.92 9.81
C GLY A 173 1.26 -16.18 9.34
N LYS A 174 1.70 -17.45 9.28
CA LYS A 174 3.10 -17.80 8.97
C LYS A 174 3.58 -17.31 7.60
N GLN A 175 2.69 -17.25 6.60
CA GLN A 175 3.03 -16.72 5.27
C GLN A 175 3.11 -15.18 5.28
N HIS A 176 2.33 -14.51 6.13
CA HIS A 176 2.26 -13.06 6.21
C HIS A 176 3.40 -12.43 7.04
N ALA A 177 3.92 -13.15 8.03
CA ALA A 177 4.98 -12.68 8.94
C ALA A 177 6.29 -12.22 8.24
N ARG A 178 6.51 -12.62 6.98
CA ARG A 178 7.69 -12.20 6.20
C ARG A 178 7.58 -10.79 5.62
N HIS A 179 6.37 -10.28 5.41
CA HIS A 179 6.11 -8.95 4.82
C HIS A 179 5.71 -7.90 5.88
N ILE A 180 5.29 -8.33 7.08
CA ILE A 180 4.78 -7.43 8.12
C ILE A 180 5.85 -7.20 9.18
N THR A 181 6.29 -5.95 9.32
CA THR A 181 7.23 -5.55 10.38
C THR A 181 6.54 -4.90 11.58
N SER A 182 5.47 -4.14 11.35
CA SER A 182 4.54 -3.65 12.38
C SER A 182 3.27 -3.14 11.68
N GLY A 183 2.10 -3.52 12.21
CA GLY A 183 0.78 -3.07 11.75
C GLY A 183 0.27 -1.81 12.46
N SER A 184 1.12 -1.07 13.18
CA SER A 184 0.67 0.16 13.87
C SER A 184 0.49 1.32 12.89
N VAL A 185 -0.51 2.17 13.16
CA VAL A 185 -0.73 3.45 12.47
C VAL A 185 0.23 4.54 12.96
N ALA A 186 0.49 5.54 12.11
CA ALA A 186 1.24 6.75 12.41
C ALA A 186 2.64 6.50 13.03
N GLN A 187 3.34 5.46 12.56
CA GLN A 187 4.69 5.12 13.04
C GLN A 187 5.68 6.25 12.79
N TRP A 188 5.46 7.03 11.73
CA TRP A 188 6.26 8.21 11.41
C TRP A 188 6.42 9.19 12.58
N LYS A 189 5.42 9.32 13.47
CA LYS A 189 5.51 10.17 14.68
C LYS A 189 6.59 9.73 15.68
N THR A 190 7.04 8.48 15.59
CA THR A 190 8.04 7.92 16.53
C THR A 190 9.30 7.40 15.82
N GLN A 191 9.22 7.16 14.51
CA GLN A 191 10.27 6.49 13.74
C GLN A 191 10.82 7.32 12.57
N MET A 192 10.17 8.42 12.19
CA MET A 192 10.72 9.33 11.18
C MET A 192 11.58 10.38 11.89
N PRO A 193 12.91 10.41 11.70
CA PRO A 193 13.72 11.48 12.28
C PRO A 193 13.36 12.83 11.66
N ARG A 194 13.47 13.90 12.47
CA ARG A 194 13.14 15.28 12.08
C ARG A 194 13.83 15.70 10.78
N ALA A 195 15.12 15.39 10.67
CA ALA A 195 15.91 15.73 9.49
C ALA A 195 15.34 15.12 8.20
N LEU A 196 14.77 13.91 8.27
CA LEU A 196 14.08 13.31 7.12
C LEU A 196 12.72 13.98 6.88
N ALA A 197 11.95 14.25 7.94
CA ALA A 197 10.64 14.89 7.83
C ALA A 197 10.71 16.29 7.20
N GLU A 198 11.74 17.06 7.51
CA GLU A 198 12.01 18.37 6.91
C GLU A 198 12.31 18.29 5.42
N ILE A 199 12.98 17.22 4.95
CA ILE A 199 13.16 16.99 3.50
C ILE A 199 11.85 16.52 2.88
N TYR A 200 11.17 15.59 3.54
CA TYR A 200 9.94 14.97 3.06
C TYR A 200 8.83 15.99 2.83
N VAL A 201 8.69 16.97 3.72
CA VAL A 201 7.61 17.97 3.61
C VAL A 201 7.78 18.89 2.40
N GLU A 202 9.02 19.14 1.98
CA GLU A 202 9.32 19.94 0.80
C GLU A 202 8.97 19.17 -0.48
N GLU A 203 9.23 17.87 -0.52
CA GLU A 203 9.00 17.03 -1.71
C GLU A 203 7.55 16.49 -1.80
N TYR A 204 6.93 16.13 -0.66
CA TYR A 204 5.65 15.41 -0.60
C TYR A 204 4.61 16.03 0.35
N GLY A 205 4.87 17.21 0.92
CA GLY A 205 3.92 17.88 1.82
C GLY A 205 2.58 18.17 1.15
N ASP A 206 2.59 18.58 -0.11
CA ASP A 206 1.35 18.87 -0.87
C ASP A 206 0.60 17.58 -1.22
N ALA A 207 1.33 16.48 -1.49
CA ALA A 207 0.74 15.15 -1.71
C ALA A 207 -0.01 14.65 -0.46
N LEU A 208 0.58 14.84 0.73
CA LEU A 208 -0.09 14.48 1.99
C LEU A 208 -1.38 15.27 2.21
N ILE A 209 -1.39 16.55 1.85
CA ILE A 209 -2.60 17.39 1.94
C ILE A 209 -3.64 16.91 0.93
N SER A 210 -3.23 16.69 -0.32
CA SER A 210 -4.12 16.23 -1.39
C SER A 210 -4.78 14.88 -1.08
N LEU A 211 -4.04 13.95 -0.45
CA LEU A 211 -4.55 12.63 -0.05
C LEU A 211 -5.31 12.68 1.30
N GLY A 212 -5.35 13.83 1.97
CA GLY A 212 -6.04 14.04 3.24
C GLY A 212 -5.37 13.38 4.45
N TYR A 213 -4.04 13.23 4.43
CA TYR A 213 -3.21 12.74 5.54
C TYR A 213 -2.57 13.85 6.38
N ALA A 214 -2.67 15.10 5.93
CA ALA A 214 -2.24 16.28 6.67
C ALA A 214 -3.11 17.49 6.33
N ASP A 215 -3.38 18.35 7.31
CA ASP A 215 -4.08 19.62 7.08
C ASP A 215 -3.11 20.71 6.57
N ASP A 216 -1.85 20.63 6.98
CA ASP A 216 -0.79 21.57 6.63
C ASP A 216 0.59 20.91 6.70
N LYS A 217 1.67 21.68 6.49
CA LYS A 217 3.07 21.21 6.57
C LYS A 217 3.63 21.19 8.00
N ASN A 218 2.86 21.56 9.03
CA ASN A 218 3.33 21.60 10.41
C ASN A 218 3.47 20.23 11.06
N TRP A 219 2.92 19.15 10.47
CA TRP A 219 3.06 17.78 10.99
C TRP A 219 4.52 17.36 11.21
N VAL A 220 5.47 18.01 10.51
CA VAL A 220 6.91 17.82 10.74
C VAL A 220 7.22 17.93 12.24
N LYS A 221 6.56 18.86 12.96
CA LYS A 221 6.63 19.09 14.42
C LYS A 221 6.33 17.88 15.30
N ASP A 222 5.65 16.88 14.79
CA ASP A 222 5.38 15.64 15.52
C ASP A 222 6.53 14.62 15.43
N CYS A 223 7.50 14.81 14.51
CA CYS A 223 8.59 13.86 14.30
C CYS A 223 9.72 14.01 15.35
N PRO A 224 10.29 12.94 15.90
CA PRO A 224 11.37 13.01 16.87
C PRO A 224 12.63 13.66 16.29
N VAL A 225 13.36 14.44 17.10
CA VAL A 225 14.66 15.03 16.70
C VAL A 225 15.67 13.95 16.29
N SER A 226 15.67 12.82 17.01
CA SER A 226 16.50 11.66 16.73
C SER A 226 15.71 10.39 16.99
N VAL A 227 15.94 9.37 16.17
CA VAL A 227 15.43 8.00 16.39
C VAL A 227 16.56 7.11 16.88
N LYS A 228 16.25 6.17 17.79
CA LYS A 228 17.24 5.17 18.20
C LYS A 228 17.37 4.15 17.07
N SER A 229 18.61 3.94 16.62
CA SER A 229 19.01 2.88 15.70
C SER A 229 18.94 1.50 16.35
#